data_AF-A0A7S0VV18-F1
#
_entry.id   AF-A0A7S0VV18-F1
#
_cell.length_a   1.000
_cell.length_b   1.000
_cell.length_c   1.000
_cell.angle_alpha   90.00
_cell.angle_beta   90.00
_cell.angle_gamma   90.00
#
_symmetry.space_group_name_H-M   'P 1'
#
loop_
_entity.id
_entity.type
_entity.pdbx_description
1 polymer ?
#
loop_
_entity_poly.entity_id
_entity_poly.type
_entity_poly.pdbx_seq_one_letter_code
_entity_poly.pdbx_strand_id
1 'polypeptide(L)'
;MEYGDVHRAAVQVFLARKHMSEKETREEIRKVFALYQIPQPPPTTDKELSAFFNVINEEIGHGGINHAEIKRLKIEGFPEPIWGLAQVVLENEQDAMAKEGALKELRWLTPSQLELFKLVVESIVRAGGSRGGKIDINKACNLGRFSSNRRRSGGGGEGGAPPRGK
;
A
#
# COMPACT_ATOMS: atom_id res chain seq x y z
N MET A 1 -23.64 -14.12 -9.76
CA MET A 1 -23.64 -14.57 -8.35
C MET A 1 -23.97 -13.32 -7.54
N GLU A 2 -24.89 -13.40 -6.59
CA GLU A 2 -25.22 -12.25 -5.73
C GLU A 2 -24.13 -12.06 -4.67
N TYR A 3 -23.84 -10.81 -4.31
CA TYR A 3 -22.91 -10.52 -3.22
C TYR A 3 -23.43 -11.10 -1.91
N GLY A 4 -22.54 -11.65 -1.08
CA GLY A 4 -22.96 -12.42 0.09
C GLY A 4 -21.81 -12.74 1.03
N ASP A 5 -22.03 -13.61 2.00
CA ASP A 5 -21.10 -13.77 3.12
C ASP A 5 -19.72 -14.30 2.72
N VAL A 6 -19.65 -15.14 1.69
CA VAL A 6 -18.37 -15.57 1.10
C VAL A 6 -17.60 -14.41 0.46
N HIS A 7 -18.29 -13.47 -0.17
CA HIS A 7 -17.68 -12.28 -0.73
C HIS A 7 -17.18 -11.34 0.38
N ARG A 8 -17.97 -11.16 1.45
CA ARG A 8 -17.56 -10.37 2.64
C ARG A 8 -16.32 -10.97 3.30
N ALA A 9 -16.31 -12.29 3.47
CA ALA A 9 -15.17 -13.00 4.04
C ALA A 9 -13.93 -12.90 3.15
N ALA A 10 -14.08 -12.98 1.83
CA ALA A 10 -12.98 -12.74 0.90
C ALA A 10 -12.41 -11.31 1.07
N VAL A 11 -13.26 -10.29 1.18
CA VAL A 11 -12.80 -8.91 1.47
C VAL A 11 -12.02 -8.85 2.79
N GLN A 12 -12.48 -9.52 3.83
CA GLN A 12 -11.78 -9.57 5.12
C GLN A 12 -10.39 -10.23 5.01
N VAL A 13 -10.25 -11.28 4.20
CA VAL A 13 -8.94 -11.88 3.91
C VAL A 13 -8.00 -10.84 3.30
N PHE A 14 -8.46 -10.06 2.31
CA PHE A 14 -7.63 -9.03 1.68
C PHE A 14 -7.35 -7.80 2.56
N LEU A 15 -8.25 -7.48 3.50
CA LEU A 15 -8.00 -6.45 4.51
C LEU A 15 -6.88 -6.87 5.48
N ALA A 16 -6.87 -8.15 5.87
CA ALA A 16 -5.83 -8.71 6.74
C ALA A 16 -4.51 -8.96 5.98
N ARG A 17 -4.61 -9.48 4.75
CA ARG A 17 -3.50 -9.79 3.86
C ARG A 17 -3.53 -8.85 2.67
N LYS A 18 -2.84 -7.72 2.84
CA LYS A 18 -2.77 -6.62 1.86
C LYS A 18 -2.52 -7.09 0.42
N HIS A 19 -1.66 -8.10 0.24
CA HIS A 19 -1.37 -8.70 -1.05
C HIS A 19 -1.09 -10.20 -0.90
N MET A 20 -1.41 -11.00 -1.93
CA MET A 20 -1.19 -12.45 -1.97
C MET A 20 -0.80 -12.89 -3.39
N SER A 21 0.02 -13.92 -3.53
CA SER A 21 0.25 -14.59 -4.82
C SER A 21 -1.05 -15.21 -5.35
N GLU A 22 -1.09 -15.57 -6.64
CA GLU A 22 -2.24 -16.26 -7.22
C GLU A 22 -2.55 -17.59 -6.51
N LYS A 23 -1.51 -18.34 -6.18
CA LYS A 23 -1.64 -19.60 -5.46
C LYS A 23 -2.27 -19.40 -4.09
N GLU A 24 -1.74 -18.47 -3.30
CA GLU A 24 -2.27 -18.15 -1.96
C GLU A 24 -3.70 -17.63 -2.06
N THR A 25 -4.01 -16.80 -3.07
CA THR A 25 -5.35 -16.28 -3.31
C THR A 25 -6.34 -17.43 -3.53
N ARG A 26 -6.03 -18.38 -4.40
CA ARG A 26 -6.90 -19.57 -4.63
C ARG A 26 -7.08 -20.39 -3.36
N GLU A 27 -6.01 -20.58 -2.58
CA GLU A 27 -6.07 -21.34 -1.33
C GLU A 27 -6.95 -20.65 -0.29
N GLU A 28 -6.82 -19.33 -0.09
CA GLU A 28 -7.66 -18.59 0.84
C GLU A 28 -9.12 -18.56 0.40
N ILE A 29 -9.40 -18.32 -0.89
CA ILE A 29 -10.79 -18.36 -1.38
C ILE A 29 -11.40 -19.76 -1.22
N ARG A 30 -10.63 -20.83 -1.47
CA ARG A 30 -11.10 -22.20 -1.20
C ARG A 30 -11.46 -22.40 0.28
N LYS A 31 -10.65 -21.89 1.22
CA LYS A 31 -10.96 -21.96 2.66
C LYS A 31 -12.23 -21.19 2.99
N VAL A 32 -12.43 -20.02 2.40
CA VAL A 32 -13.65 -19.23 2.58
C VAL A 32 -14.88 -20.02 2.10
N PHE A 33 -14.84 -20.58 0.89
CA PHE A 33 -15.97 -21.40 0.38
C PHE A 33 -16.25 -22.62 1.26
N ALA A 34 -15.21 -23.29 1.78
CA ALA A 34 -15.35 -24.41 2.69
C ALA A 34 -15.99 -24.01 4.03
N LEU A 35 -15.65 -22.83 4.57
CA LEU A 35 -16.19 -22.33 5.83
C LEU A 35 -17.70 -22.08 5.76
N TYR A 36 -18.17 -21.51 4.65
CA TYR A 36 -19.58 -21.15 4.47
C TYR A 36 -20.42 -22.25 3.82
N GLN A 37 -19.82 -23.41 3.51
CA GLN A 37 -20.50 -24.58 2.94
C GLN A 37 -21.38 -24.24 1.73
N ILE A 38 -20.89 -23.35 0.86
CA ILE A 38 -21.65 -22.90 -0.31
C ILE A 38 -21.74 -24.06 -1.32
N PRO A 39 -22.92 -24.31 -1.93
CA PRO A 39 -23.11 -25.40 -2.89
C PRO A 39 -22.35 -25.23 -4.21
N GLN A 40 -21.88 -24.02 -4.49
CA GLN A 40 -21.09 -23.68 -5.68
C GLN A 40 -19.60 -23.95 -5.41
N PRO A 41 -18.87 -24.55 -6.35
CA PRO A 41 -17.44 -24.78 -6.18
C PRO A 41 -16.67 -23.45 -6.10
N PRO A 42 -15.54 -23.39 -5.37
CA PRO A 42 -14.68 -22.22 -5.35
C PRO A 42 -14.07 -21.97 -6.74
N PRO A 43 -13.77 -20.71 -7.11
CA PRO A 43 -13.06 -20.39 -8.34
C PRO A 43 -11.68 -21.06 -8.36
N THR A 44 -11.38 -21.72 -9.46
CA THR A 44 -10.16 -22.53 -9.66
C THR A 44 -9.22 -21.95 -10.71
N THR A 45 -9.76 -21.19 -11.66
CA THR A 45 -8.99 -20.51 -12.72
C THR A 45 -8.90 -19.02 -12.48
N ASP A 46 -7.94 -18.35 -13.13
CA ASP A 46 -7.79 -16.89 -13.01
C ASP A 46 -9.00 -16.15 -13.57
N LYS A 47 -9.66 -16.71 -14.58
CA LYS A 47 -10.89 -16.16 -15.17
C LYS A 47 -12.05 -16.25 -14.17
N GLU A 48 -12.18 -17.38 -13.47
CA GLU A 48 -13.19 -17.56 -12.43
C GLU A 48 -12.93 -16.66 -11.22
N LEU A 49 -11.66 -16.51 -10.80
CA LEU A 49 -11.28 -15.57 -9.74
C LEU A 49 -11.60 -14.14 -10.14
N SER A 50 -11.28 -13.74 -11.37
CA SER A 50 -11.60 -12.40 -11.88
C SER A 50 -13.11 -12.16 -11.87
N ALA A 51 -13.91 -13.12 -12.33
CA ALA A 51 -15.37 -13.01 -12.28
C ALA A 51 -15.90 -12.93 -10.85
N PHE A 52 -15.35 -13.71 -9.92
CA PHE A 52 -15.68 -13.64 -8.51
C PHE A 52 -15.34 -12.28 -7.89
N PHE A 53 -14.15 -11.74 -8.16
CA PHE A 53 -13.73 -10.43 -7.66
C PHE A 53 -14.47 -9.27 -8.32
N ASN A 54 -14.93 -9.41 -9.56
CA ASN A 54 -15.78 -8.39 -10.19
C ASN A 54 -17.08 -8.18 -9.42
N VAL A 55 -17.73 -9.26 -8.95
CA VAL A 55 -18.92 -9.15 -8.08
C VAL A 55 -18.59 -8.40 -6.78
N ILE A 56 -17.40 -8.61 -6.22
CA ILE A 56 -16.95 -7.85 -5.03
C ILE A 56 -16.74 -6.38 -5.38
N ASN A 57 -16.04 -6.11 -6.47
CA ASN A 57 -15.64 -4.77 -6.89
C ASN A 57 -16.85 -3.91 -7.29
N GLU A 58 -17.94 -4.51 -7.79
CA GLU A 58 -19.22 -3.81 -8.00
C GLU A 58 -19.77 -3.24 -6.68
N GLU A 59 -19.57 -3.94 -5.56
CA GLU A 59 -20.11 -3.57 -4.24
C GLU A 59 -19.17 -2.69 -3.40
N ILE A 60 -17.85 -2.87 -3.50
CA ILE A 60 -16.87 -2.08 -2.72
C ILE A 60 -16.22 -0.94 -3.52
N GLY A 61 -16.45 -0.90 -4.84
CA GLY A 61 -15.80 0.00 -5.79
C GLY A 61 -16.35 1.42 -5.83
N HIS A 62 -16.42 1.99 -7.03
CA HIS A 62 -16.68 3.42 -7.26
C HIS A 62 -17.99 3.94 -6.65
N GLY A 63 -19.05 3.14 -6.68
CA GLY A 63 -20.34 3.42 -6.02
C GLY A 63 -20.54 2.71 -4.67
N GLY A 64 -19.48 2.07 -4.17
CA GLY A 64 -19.50 1.20 -3.01
C GLY A 64 -19.04 1.86 -1.71
N ILE A 65 -18.95 1.06 -0.65
CA ILE A 65 -18.74 1.56 0.72
C ILE A 65 -17.31 2.05 0.97
N ASN A 66 -16.32 1.58 0.20
CA ASN A 66 -14.90 1.77 0.53
C ASN A 66 -14.03 2.36 -0.59
N HIS A 67 -14.59 2.69 -1.76
CA HIS A 67 -13.83 3.13 -2.93
C HIS A 67 -12.57 2.28 -3.16
N ALA A 68 -12.73 0.95 -3.17
CA ALA A 68 -11.64 0.00 -3.25
C ALA A 68 -11.87 -1.04 -4.34
N GLU A 69 -10.81 -1.68 -4.80
CA GLU A 69 -10.85 -2.70 -5.84
C GLU A 69 -9.84 -3.80 -5.51
N ILE A 70 -10.29 -5.06 -5.53
CA ILE A 70 -9.39 -6.21 -5.56
C ILE A 70 -8.92 -6.37 -7.00
N LYS A 71 -7.62 -6.18 -7.23
CA LYS A 71 -7.04 -6.22 -8.57
C LYS A 71 -5.81 -7.10 -8.65
N ARG A 72 -5.57 -7.61 -9.86
CA ARG A 72 -4.37 -8.35 -10.22
C ARG A 72 -3.26 -7.37 -10.60
N LEU A 73 -2.10 -7.50 -9.96
CA LEU A 73 -0.94 -6.65 -10.12
C LEU A 73 0.24 -7.47 -10.62
N LYS A 74 0.91 -6.98 -11.65
CA LYS A 74 2.24 -7.45 -12.04
C LYS A 74 3.27 -6.49 -11.46
N ILE A 75 4.01 -6.95 -10.47
CA ILE A 75 5.05 -6.13 -9.81
C ILE A 75 6.39 -6.37 -10.51
N GLU A 76 7.12 -5.30 -10.76
CA GLU A 76 8.49 -5.37 -11.26
C GLU A 76 9.38 -6.18 -10.31
N GLY A 77 10.10 -7.18 -10.84
CA GLY A 77 10.98 -8.04 -10.05
C GLY A 77 10.30 -9.18 -9.29
N PHE A 78 8.97 -9.31 -9.37
CA PHE A 78 8.27 -10.50 -8.91
C PHE A 78 8.01 -11.45 -10.09
N PRO A 79 8.30 -12.76 -9.93
CA PRO A 79 8.14 -13.73 -11.01
C PRO A 79 6.67 -13.98 -11.35
N GLU A 80 5.79 -13.86 -10.35
CA GLU A 80 4.37 -14.17 -10.48
C GLU A 80 3.50 -12.93 -10.19
N PRO A 81 2.33 -12.83 -10.84
CA PRO A 81 1.32 -11.84 -10.49
C PRO A 81 0.80 -12.04 -9.06
N ILE A 82 0.37 -10.94 -8.46
CA ILE A 82 -0.25 -10.95 -7.14
C ILE A 82 -1.65 -10.34 -7.22
N TRP A 83 -2.51 -10.68 -6.27
CA TRP A 83 -3.78 -10.02 -6.04
C TRP A 83 -3.66 -9.15 -4.80
N GLY A 84 -4.25 -7.96 -4.83
CA GLY A 84 -4.25 -7.05 -3.70
C GLY A 84 -5.46 -6.13 -3.71
N LEU A 85 -5.79 -5.62 -2.53
CA LEU A 85 -6.80 -4.59 -2.36
C LEU A 85 -6.15 -3.22 -2.60
N ALA A 86 -6.64 -2.48 -3.57
CA ALA A 86 -6.18 -1.13 -3.87
C ALA A 86 -7.31 -0.13 -3.72
N GLN A 87 -6.99 1.09 -3.34
CA GLN A 87 -7.94 2.19 -3.34
C GLN A 87 -8.17 2.67 -4.78
N VAL A 88 -9.44 2.89 -5.15
CA VAL A 88 -9.85 3.51 -6.41
C VAL A 88 -9.79 5.02 -6.22
N VAL A 89 -8.95 5.69 -7.00
CA VAL A 89 -8.84 7.16 -7.00
C VAL A 89 -9.83 7.72 -8.02
N LEU A 90 -10.76 8.56 -7.56
CA LEU A 90 -11.73 9.22 -8.45
C LEU A 90 -11.03 10.28 -9.32
N GLU A 91 -11.36 10.32 -10.62
CA GLU A 91 -10.76 11.26 -11.59
C GLU A 91 -10.91 12.74 -11.19
N ASN A 92 -11.91 13.07 -10.37
CA ASN A 92 -12.17 14.45 -9.91
C ASN A 92 -11.45 14.83 -8.59
N GLU A 93 -10.72 13.90 -7.95
CA GLU A 93 -10.02 14.13 -6.67
C GLU A 93 -8.59 13.57 -6.67
N GLN A 94 -7.99 13.45 -7.86
CA GLN A 94 -6.71 12.77 -8.09
C GLN A 94 -5.54 13.27 -7.24
N ASP A 95 -5.52 14.56 -6.85
CA ASP A 95 -4.39 15.13 -6.09
C ASP A 95 -4.57 15.12 -4.56
N ALA A 96 -5.81 15.12 -4.06
CA ALA A 96 -6.10 15.21 -2.64
C ALA A 96 -6.24 13.81 -2.00
N MET A 97 -7.05 12.93 -2.61
CA MET A 97 -7.31 11.60 -2.05
C MET A 97 -6.20 10.58 -2.32
N ALA A 98 -5.44 10.69 -3.42
CA ALA A 98 -4.27 9.82 -3.64
C ALA A 98 -3.18 10.08 -2.58
N LYS A 99 -3.00 11.34 -2.17
CA LYS A 99 -2.11 11.70 -1.05
C LYS A 99 -2.65 11.20 0.29
N GLU A 100 -3.96 11.31 0.53
CA GLU A 100 -4.57 10.92 1.80
C GLU A 100 -4.72 9.39 1.98
N GLY A 101 -4.98 8.66 0.90
CA GLY A 101 -5.05 7.20 0.84
C GLY A 101 -3.70 6.53 1.13
N ALA A 102 -2.63 7.02 0.49
CA ALA A 102 -1.27 6.60 0.79
C ALA A 102 -0.88 6.93 2.25
N LEU A 103 -1.37 8.04 2.81
CA LEU A 103 -1.15 8.41 4.21
C LEU A 103 -1.96 7.55 5.20
N LYS A 104 -3.17 7.09 4.85
CA LYS A 104 -3.98 6.17 5.67
C LYS A 104 -3.26 4.84 5.89
N GLU A 105 -2.64 4.31 4.83
CA GLU A 105 -1.81 3.10 4.90
C GLU A 105 -0.51 3.29 5.69
N LEU A 106 -0.14 4.51 6.05
CA LEU A 106 1.08 4.83 6.80
C LEU A 106 0.76 5.37 8.21
N ARG A 107 -0.51 5.36 8.64
CA ARG A 107 -0.93 5.83 9.98
C ARG A 107 -0.28 5.06 11.14
N TRP A 108 0.16 3.83 10.90
CA TRP A 108 0.89 3.03 11.88
C TRP A 108 2.37 3.42 12.02
N LEU A 109 2.89 4.28 11.12
CA LEU A 109 4.23 4.83 11.24
C LEU A 109 4.24 6.04 12.18
N THR A 110 5.25 6.10 13.04
CA THR A 110 5.59 7.32 13.77
C THR A 110 6.00 8.44 12.79
N PRO A 111 5.92 9.73 13.18
CA PRO A 111 6.34 10.83 12.31
C PRO A 111 7.76 10.69 11.77
N SER A 112 8.69 10.18 12.59
CA SER A 112 10.09 9.96 12.19
C SER A 112 10.24 8.80 11.19
N GLN A 113 9.46 7.74 11.34
CA GLN A 113 9.45 6.63 10.37
C GLN A 113 8.82 7.07 9.04
N LEU A 114 7.75 7.87 9.08
CA LEU A 114 7.14 8.44 7.88
C LEU A 114 8.10 9.39 7.15
N GLU A 115 8.87 10.20 7.89
CA GLU A 115 9.89 11.08 7.32
C GLU A 115 11.03 10.28 6.66
N LEU A 116 11.53 9.23 7.32
CA LEU A 116 12.51 8.31 6.73
C LEU A 116 11.97 7.64 5.47
N PHE A 117 10.73 7.15 5.50
CA PHE A 117 10.07 6.52 4.36
C PHE A 117 10.04 7.48 3.16
N LYS A 118 9.63 8.73 3.36
CA LYS A 118 9.61 9.76 2.30
C LYS A 118 10.99 9.99 1.69
N LEU A 119 12.04 10.12 2.53
CA LEU A 119 13.42 10.31 2.06
C LEU A 119 13.94 9.12 1.25
N VAL A 120 13.59 7.90 1.67
CA VAL A 120 13.96 6.68 0.96
C VAL A 120 13.27 6.61 -0.40
N VAL A 121 11.95 6.83 -0.46
CA VAL A 121 11.19 6.83 -1.72
C VAL A 121 11.74 7.89 -2.66
N GLU A 122 11.98 9.10 -2.17
CA GLU A 122 12.55 10.17 -2.98
C GLU A 122 13.94 9.81 -3.53
N SER A 123 14.81 9.19 -2.71
CA SER A 123 16.12 8.74 -3.19
C SER A 123 16.02 7.61 -4.22
N ILE A 124 15.00 6.75 -4.15
CA ILE A 124 14.76 5.69 -5.12
C ILE A 124 14.32 6.30 -6.46
N VAL A 125 13.34 7.22 -6.42
CA VAL A 125 12.81 7.90 -7.62
C VAL A 125 13.90 8.72 -8.30
N ARG A 126 14.68 9.50 -7.53
CA ARG A 126 15.78 10.33 -8.07
C ARG A 126 16.92 9.52 -8.69
N ALA A 127 17.10 8.25 -8.31
CA ALA A 127 18.12 7.37 -8.90
C ALA A 127 17.75 6.88 -10.32
N GLY A 128 16.51 7.16 -10.78
CA GLY A 128 16.07 7.03 -12.16
C GLY A 128 16.34 5.65 -12.76
N GLY A 129 15.55 4.63 -12.38
CA GLY A 129 15.41 3.31 -13.05
C GLY A 129 16.65 2.40 -13.15
N SER A 130 17.85 2.95 -13.20
CA SER A 130 19.13 2.30 -13.51
C SER A 130 19.57 1.26 -12.47
N ARG A 131 18.96 1.26 -11.28
CA ARG A 131 19.19 0.28 -10.20
C ARG A 131 17.93 -0.53 -9.83
N GLY A 132 16.90 -0.53 -10.68
CA GLY A 132 15.67 -1.31 -10.47
C GLY A 132 14.89 -0.91 -9.22
N GLY A 133 14.85 0.38 -8.89
CA GLY A 133 14.09 0.88 -7.74
C GLY A 133 14.67 0.55 -6.36
N LYS A 134 15.95 0.15 -6.26
CA LYS A 134 16.57 -0.28 -5.00
C LYS A 134 17.40 0.83 -4.34
N ILE A 135 17.45 0.81 -3.01
CA ILE A 135 18.36 1.62 -2.20
C ILE A 135 19.22 0.70 -1.33
N ASP A 136 20.49 1.08 -1.15
CA ASP A 136 21.38 0.42 -0.20
C ASP A 136 20.94 0.69 1.25
N ILE A 137 21.01 -0.31 2.12
CA ILE A 137 20.53 -0.21 3.51
C ILE A 137 21.34 0.83 4.32
N ASN A 138 22.65 0.94 4.09
CA ASN A 138 23.47 1.94 4.79
C ASN A 138 23.11 3.34 4.31
N LYS A 139 22.86 3.50 3.00
CA LYS A 139 22.32 4.75 2.45
C LYS A 139 20.97 5.12 3.06
N ALA A 140 20.05 4.16 3.21
CA ALA A 140 18.75 4.38 3.85
C ALA A 140 18.90 4.80 5.33
N CYS A 141 19.71 4.09 6.12
CA CYS A 141 19.98 4.43 7.51
C CYS A 141 20.61 5.82 7.68
N ASN A 142 21.51 6.22 6.77
CA ASN A 142 22.14 7.53 6.81
C ASN A 142 21.13 8.66 6.56
N LEU A 143 20.14 8.48 5.67
CA LEU A 143 19.08 9.47 5.45
C LEU A 143 18.31 9.79 6.74
N GLY A 144 18.04 8.79 7.58
CA GLY A 144 17.38 8.98 8.88
C GLY A 144 18.21 9.76 9.90
N ARG A 145 19.53 9.63 9.86
CA ARG A 145 20.45 10.39 10.73
C ARG A 145 20.50 11.88 10.33
N PHE A 146 20.46 12.19 9.04
CA PHE A 146 20.46 13.58 8.55
C PHE A 146 19.14 14.33 8.82
N SER A 147 17.97 13.65 8.78
CA SER A 147 16.70 14.29 9.14
C SER A 147 16.63 14.67 10.63
N SER A 148 17.17 13.80 11.48
CA SER A 148 17.26 13.99 12.94
C SER A 148 18.14 15.19 13.31
N ASN A 149 19.24 15.39 12.58
CA ASN A 149 20.15 16.52 12.79
C ASN A 149 19.57 17.85 12.31
N ARG A 150 18.75 17.87 11.24
CA ARG A 150 18.07 19.08 10.76
C ARG A 150 17.06 19.63 11.76
N ARG A 151 16.39 18.75 12.51
CA ARG A 151 15.49 19.16 13.62
C ARG A 151 16.26 19.71 14.83
N ARG A 152 17.48 19.24 15.08
CA ARG A 152 18.34 19.76 16.16
C ARG A 152 18.96 21.12 15.81
N SER A 153 19.22 21.40 14.53
CA SER A 153 19.79 22.68 14.09
C SER A 153 18.75 23.75 13.71
N GLY A 154 17.45 23.44 13.74
CA GLY A 154 16.36 24.37 13.42
C GLY A 154 15.73 25.09 14.62
N GLY A 155 16.22 24.87 15.84
CA GLY A 155 15.73 25.54 17.05
C GLY A 155 16.85 26.32 17.72
N GLY A 156 16.86 27.65 17.54
CA GLY A 156 17.76 28.54 18.28
C GLY A 156 18.51 29.56 17.41
N GLY A 157 17.81 30.28 16.56
CA GLY A 157 18.24 31.64 16.22
C GLY A 157 17.76 32.57 17.32
N GLU A 158 18.66 32.97 18.22
CA GLU A 158 18.71 34.30 18.86
C GLU A 158 19.88 34.33 19.85
N GLY A 159 20.75 35.34 19.71
CA GLY A 159 21.84 35.60 20.66
C GLY A 159 23.27 35.49 20.12
N GLY A 160 23.54 36.03 18.92
CA GLY A 160 24.91 36.35 18.54
C GLY A 160 25.44 37.49 19.43
N ALA A 161 26.31 37.17 20.39
CA ALA A 161 27.05 38.19 21.13
C ALA A 161 28.10 38.81 20.18
N PRO A 162 28.23 40.15 20.12
CA PRO A 162 29.23 40.79 19.27
C PRO A 162 30.63 40.62 19.87
N PRO A 163 31.68 40.62 19.03
CA PRO A 163 33.05 40.45 19.49
C PRO A 163 33.46 41.66 20.33
N ARG A 164 33.92 41.44 21.56
CA ARG A 164 34.59 42.47 22.35
C ARG A 164 36.04 42.54 21.92
N GLY A 165 36.40 43.62 21.25
CA GLY A 165 37.80 43.98 21.03
C GLY A 165 38.46 44.50 22.30
N LYS A 166 39.66 44.01 22.58
CA LYS A 166 40.91 44.77 22.71
C LYS A 166 42.08 43.80 22.80
#